data_AF-A0A522DR58-F1
#
_entry.id   AF-A0A522DR58-F1
#
_cell.length_a   1.000
_cell.length_b   1.000
_cell.length_c   1.000
_cell.angle_alpha   90.00
_cell.angle_beta   90.00
_cell.angle_gamma   90.00
#
_symmetry.space_group_name_H-M   'P 1'
#
loop_
_entity.id
_entity.type
_entity.pdbx_description
1 polymer ?
#
loop_
_entity_poly.entity_id
_entity_poly.type
_entity_poly.pdbx_seq_one_letter_code
_entity_poly.pdbx_strand_id
1 'polypeptide(L)'
;MLREQCMEKLLEASYKNRMLDVYDYCAEQWEDDSEIFLSCKSMADEMVEEKLVKYSDERKTELEITNYGKYWYVHGGYLVYLKESEKKNKPAKDKHYEEIKEELKEARLKFTHYRIVTYWWSFGLSLISFLLSLLNLYLILSGK
;
A
#
# COMPACT_ATOMS: atom_id res chain seq x y z
N MET A 1 -24.04 -24.80 3.08
CA MET A 1 -24.18 -23.49 3.77
C MET A 1 -23.63 -22.41 2.83
N LEU A 2 -24.19 -21.19 2.75
CA LEU A 2 -23.61 -20.16 1.86
C LEU A 2 -22.23 -19.78 2.40
N ARG A 3 -21.18 -19.86 1.57
CA ARG A 3 -19.77 -19.57 1.92
C ARG A 3 -19.59 -18.28 2.74
N GLU A 4 -20.37 -17.25 2.41
CA GLU A 4 -20.39 -15.96 3.10
C GLU A 4 -20.81 -16.06 4.58
N GLN A 5 -21.74 -16.96 4.91
CA GLN A 5 -22.17 -17.22 6.28
C GLN A 5 -21.08 -17.91 7.09
N CYS A 6 -20.28 -18.76 6.46
CA CYS A 6 -19.13 -19.40 7.10
C CYS A 6 -18.05 -18.37 7.43
N MET A 7 -17.78 -17.43 6.51
CA MET A 7 -16.85 -16.32 6.74
C MET A 7 -17.34 -15.36 7.82
N GLU A 8 -18.65 -15.10 7.89
CA GLU A 8 -19.24 -14.31 8.98
C GLU A 8 -18.99 -14.97 10.35
N LYS A 9 -19.23 -16.28 10.46
CA LYS A 9 -18.93 -17.05 11.68
C LYS A 9 -17.44 -17.07 12.03
N LEU A 10 -16.56 -17.16 11.04
CA LEU A 10 -15.10 -17.09 11.22
C LEU A 10 -14.66 -15.70 11.72
N LEU A 11 -15.22 -14.63 11.17
CA LEU A 11 -14.95 -13.26 11.62
C LEU A 11 -15.43 -13.03 13.05
N GLU A 12 -16.63 -13.53 13.37
CA GLU A 12 -17.18 -13.49 14.72
C GLU A 12 -16.29 -14.23 15.73
N ALA A 13 -15.88 -15.45 15.40
CA ALA A 13 -15.00 -16.25 16.26
C ALA A 13 -13.64 -15.57 16.45
N SER A 14 -13.07 -15.00 15.39
CA SER A 14 -11.82 -14.24 15.45
C SER A 14 -11.96 -12.99 16.33
N TYR A 15 -13.14 -12.34 16.33
CA TYR A 15 -13.43 -11.19 17.20
C TYR A 15 -13.51 -11.60 18.68
N LYS A 16 -14.20 -12.71 18.98
CA LYS A 16 -14.42 -13.19 20.35
C LYS A 16 -13.15 -13.76 20.99
N ASN A 17 -12.42 -14.60 20.26
CA ASN A 17 -11.29 -15.36 20.81
C ASN A 17 -9.95 -14.61 20.71
N ARG A 18 -9.90 -13.47 20.00
CA ARG A 18 -8.71 -12.66 19.65
C ARG A 18 -7.67 -13.39 18.80
N MET A 19 -7.39 -14.64 19.10
CA MET A 19 -6.59 -15.58 18.34
C MET A 19 -7.42 -16.85 18.11
N LEU A 20 -7.48 -17.30 16.87
CA LEU A 20 -8.29 -18.44 16.44
C LEU A 20 -7.47 -19.35 15.54
N ASP A 21 -7.32 -20.62 15.90
CA ASP A 21 -6.85 -21.63 14.95
C ASP A 21 -7.99 -21.95 13.97
N VAL A 22 -7.72 -21.74 12.67
CA VAL A 22 -8.72 -21.91 11.61
C VAL A 22 -9.17 -23.35 11.47
N TYR A 23 -8.24 -24.31 11.59
CA TYR A 23 -8.54 -25.71 11.32
C TYR A 23 -9.28 -26.32 12.51
N ASP A 24 -8.84 -26.02 13.73
CA ASP A 24 -9.52 -26.52 14.93
C ASP A 24 -10.94 -25.96 15.01
N TYR A 25 -11.11 -24.65 14.79
CA TYR A 25 -12.44 -24.04 14.78
C TYR A 25 -13.34 -24.59 13.67
N CYS A 26 -12.80 -24.81 12.47
CA CYS A 26 -13.56 -25.38 11.38
C CYS A 26 -13.95 -26.84 11.62
N ALA A 27 -13.06 -27.63 12.21
CA ALA A 27 -13.33 -29.02 12.59
C ALA A 27 -14.44 -29.11 13.65
N GLU A 28 -14.45 -28.21 14.63
CA GLU A 28 -15.48 -28.18 15.68
C GLU A 28 -16.85 -27.70 15.18
N GLN A 29 -16.89 -26.71 14.28
CA GLN A 29 -18.16 -26.13 13.81
C GLN A 29 -18.81 -26.88 12.65
N TRP A 30 -18.02 -27.61 11.86
CA TRP A 30 -18.47 -28.25 10.62
C TRP A 30 -17.88 -29.67 10.46
N GLU A 31 -17.95 -30.48 11.52
CA GLU A 31 -17.41 -31.85 11.58
C GLU A 31 -17.91 -32.76 10.43
N ASP A 32 -19.17 -32.61 10.05
CA ASP A 32 -19.82 -33.44 9.02
C ASP A 32 -19.62 -32.92 7.57
N ASP A 33 -19.09 -31.71 7.38
CA ASP A 33 -19.06 -31.04 6.07
C ASP A 33 -17.62 -30.88 5.54
N SER A 34 -17.11 -31.98 5.00
CA SER A 34 -15.73 -32.08 4.48
C SER A 34 -15.39 -31.03 3.40
N GLU A 35 -16.38 -30.59 2.61
CA GLU A 35 -16.18 -29.55 1.59
C GLU A 35 -15.92 -28.19 2.23
N ILE A 36 -16.66 -27.86 3.31
CA ILE A 36 -16.44 -26.62 4.07
C ILE A 36 -15.06 -26.64 4.70
N PHE A 37 -14.65 -27.76 5.31
CA PHE A 37 -13.34 -27.88 5.92
C PHE A 37 -12.19 -27.66 4.92
N LEU A 38 -12.29 -28.22 3.71
CA LEU A 38 -11.30 -27.99 2.65
C LEU A 38 -11.24 -26.53 2.21
N SER A 39 -12.38 -25.84 2.21
CA SER A 39 -12.45 -24.43 1.84
C SER A 39 -12.01 -23.46 2.95
N CYS A 40 -11.91 -23.89 4.22
CA CYS A 40 -11.60 -23.02 5.36
C CYS A 40 -10.31 -22.21 5.18
N LYS A 41 -9.26 -22.84 4.65
CA LYS A 41 -8.02 -22.13 4.33
C LYS A 41 -8.22 -21.04 3.29
N SER A 42 -8.92 -21.35 2.20
CA SER A 42 -9.21 -20.37 1.15
C SER A 42 -10.05 -19.21 1.69
N MET A 43 -10.98 -19.48 2.61
CA MET A 43 -11.79 -18.43 3.25
C MET A 43 -10.93 -17.55 4.16
N ALA A 44 -10.03 -18.15 4.94
CA ALA A 44 -9.08 -17.42 5.77
C ALA A 44 -8.14 -16.53 4.94
N ASP A 45 -7.57 -17.09 3.86
CA ASP A 45 -6.69 -16.36 2.93
C ASP A 45 -7.41 -15.15 2.32
N GLU A 46 -8.66 -15.32 1.87
CA GLU A 46 -9.48 -14.23 1.33
C GLU A 46 -9.73 -13.12 2.37
N MET A 47 -10.04 -13.48 3.62
CA MET A 47 -10.23 -12.48 4.68
C MET A 47 -8.92 -11.76 5.05
N VAL A 48 -7.77 -12.41 4.86
CA VAL A 48 -6.44 -11.80 5.03
C VAL A 48 -6.12 -10.83 3.90
N GLU A 49 -6.44 -11.20 2.65
CA GLU A 49 -6.28 -10.31 1.48
C GLU A 49 -7.12 -9.03 1.63
N GLU A 50 -8.35 -9.17 2.12
CA GLU A 50 -9.27 -8.06 2.43
C GLU A 50 -8.88 -7.30 3.72
N LYS A 51 -7.80 -7.71 4.40
CA LYS A 51 -7.24 -7.11 5.63
C LYS A 51 -8.19 -7.12 6.82
N LEU A 52 -9.21 -7.97 6.82
CA LEU A 52 -10.14 -8.13 7.94
C LEU A 52 -9.48 -8.89 9.09
N VAL A 53 -8.64 -9.86 8.76
CA VAL A 53 -7.84 -10.66 9.69
C VAL A 53 -6.39 -10.70 9.21
N LYS A 54 -5.47 -11.14 10.06
CA LYS A 54 -4.07 -11.39 9.72
C LYS A 54 -3.65 -12.72 10.31
N TYR A 55 -2.68 -13.39 9.67
CA TYR A 55 -2.04 -14.54 10.29
C TYR A 55 -1.10 -14.07 11.41
N SER A 56 -1.21 -14.70 12.57
CA SER A 56 -0.33 -14.48 13.72
C SER A 56 0.95 -15.31 13.60
N ASP A 57 0.85 -16.51 13.01
CA ASP A 57 1.96 -17.46 12.86
C ASP A 57 2.46 -17.56 11.41
N GLU A 58 3.74 -17.94 11.25
CA GLU A 58 4.39 -18.20 9.97
C GLU A 58 3.75 -19.37 9.21
N ARG A 59 3.16 -20.34 9.95
CA ARG A 59 2.48 -21.51 9.39
C ARG A 59 1.08 -21.20 8.83
N LYS A 60 0.58 -19.97 9.03
CA LYS A 60 -0.75 -19.51 8.57
C LYS A 60 -1.91 -20.39 9.07
N THR A 61 -1.88 -20.74 10.34
CA THR A 61 -2.93 -21.52 11.02
C THR A 61 -3.75 -20.66 11.97
N GLU A 62 -3.10 -19.70 12.65
CA GLU A 62 -3.73 -18.80 13.60
C GLU A 62 -4.14 -17.47 12.96
N LEU A 63 -5.42 -17.12 13.08
CA LEU A 63 -5.97 -15.82 12.70
C LEU A 63 -6.09 -14.90 13.90
N GLU A 64 -5.66 -13.66 13.70
CA GLU A 64 -5.90 -12.54 14.60
C GLU A 64 -6.72 -11.48 13.87
N ILE A 65 -7.75 -10.95 14.54
CA ILE A 65 -8.61 -9.91 13.96
C ILE A 65 -7.90 -8.54 13.90
N THR A 66 -7.95 -7.86 12.76
CA THR A 66 -7.36 -6.52 12.62
C THR A 66 -8.31 -5.44 13.15
N ASN A 67 -7.81 -4.21 13.32
CA ASN A 67 -8.68 -3.07 13.65
C ASN A 67 -9.73 -2.80 12.56
N TYR A 68 -9.39 -3.08 11.29
CA TYR A 68 -10.32 -2.97 10.17
C TYR A 68 -11.41 -4.04 10.24
N GLY A 69 -11.06 -5.29 10.55
CA GLY A 69 -12.05 -6.35 10.79
C GLY A 69 -12.96 -6.07 11.98
N LYS A 70 -12.42 -5.54 13.09
CA LYS A 70 -13.21 -5.14 14.27
C LYS A 70 -14.25 -4.07 13.91
N TYR A 71 -13.85 -3.08 13.12
CA TYR A 71 -14.76 -2.02 12.65
C TYR A 71 -15.95 -2.62 11.89
N TRP A 72 -15.67 -3.49 10.91
CA TRP A 72 -16.72 -4.12 10.10
C TRP A 72 -17.60 -5.07 10.88
N TYR A 73 -17.03 -5.85 11.80
CA TYR A 73 -17.81 -6.71 12.69
C TYR A 73 -18.85 -5.90 13.47
N VAL A 74 -18.45 -4.77 14.08
CA VAL A 74 -19.36 -3.89 14.81
C VAL A 74 -20.40 -3.22 13.91
N HIS A 75 -20.07 -2.98 12.63
CA HIS A 75 -20.94 -2.31 11.66
C HIS A 75 -21.89 -3.25 10.91
N GLY A 76 -21.99 -4.52 11.33
CA GLY A 76 -22.92 -5.50 10.75
C GLY A 76 -22.25 -6.70 10.07
N GLY A 77 -20.98 -6.94 10.36
CA GLY A 77 -20.31 -8.18 9.99
C GLY A 77 -19.84 -8.25 8.54
N TYR A 78 -19.50 -9.47 8.13
CA TYR A 78 -18.91 -9.75 6.83
C TYR A 78 -19.90 -9.53 5.66
N LEU A 79 -21.20 -9.76 5.87
CA LEU A 79 -22.22 -9.54 4.84
C LEU A 79 -22.43 -8.06 4.51
N VAL A 80 -22.35 -7.18 5.52
CA VAL A 80 -22.40 -5.73 5.29
C VAL A 80 -21.12 -5.26 4.60
N TYR A 81 -19.97 -5.83 4.99
CA TYR A 81 -18.71 -5.60 4.29
C TYR A 81 -18.84 -5.89 2.79
N LEU A 82 -19.30 -7.07 2.40
CA LEU A 82 -19.46 -7.46 1.00
C LEU A 82 -20.36 -6.49 0.22
N LYS A 83 -21.53 -6.12 0.77
CA LYS A 83 -22.45 -5.17 0.13
C LYS A 83 -21.84 -3.80 -0.13
N GLU A 84 -20.87 -3.38 0.68
CA GLU A 84 -20.21 -2.09 0.55
C GLU A 84 -18.88 -2.17 -0.21
N SER A 85 -18.17 -3.29 -0.12
CA SER A 85 -16.95 -3.57 -0.89
C SER A 85 -17.28 -3.76 -2.37
N GLU A 86 -18.39 -4.42 -2.71
CA GLU A 86 -18.89 -4.50 -4.09
C GLU A 86 -19.20 -3.12 -4.70
N LYS A 87 -19.68 -2.17 -3.89
CA LYS A 87 -19.87 -0.78 -4.31
C LYS A 87 -18.54 -0.03 -4.51
N LYS A 88 -17.51 -0.39 -3.73
CA LYS A 88 -16.13 0.15 -3.82
C LYS A 88 -15.28 -0.51 -4.91
N ASN A 89 -15.66 -1.69 -5.39
CA ASN A 89 -15.01 -2.41 -6.50
C ASN A 89 -15.37 -1.86 -7.89
N LYS A 90 -16.14 -0.76 -7.97
CA LYS A 90 -16.05 0.11 -9.15
C LYS A 90 -14.66 0.75 -9.19
N PRO A 91 -13.91 0.64 -10.29
CA PRO A 91 -12.49 0.98 -10.34
C PRO A 91 -12.29 2.50 -10.19
N ALA A 92 -12.15 2.96 -8.95
CA ALA A 92 -11.88 4.37 -8.64
C ALA A 92 -10.57 4.57 -7.86
N LYS A 93 -9.88 3.49 -7.46
CA LYS A 93 -8.72 3.59 -6.56
C LYS A 93 -7.34 3.77 -7.22
N ASP A 94 -7.20 3.54 -8.53
CA ASP A 94 -5.88 3.69 -9.18
C ASP A 94 -5.60 5.09 -9.71
N LYS A 95 -6.62 5.84 -10.14
CA LYS A 95 -6.41 7.17 -10.75
C LYS A 95 -5.80 8.18 -9.77
N HIS A 96 -6.30 8.25 -8.54
CA HIS A 96 -5.82 9.23 -7.57
C HIS A 96 -4.39 8.96 -7.09
N TYR A 97 -3.97 7.70 -7.04
CA TYR A 97 -2.60 7.34 -6.65
C TYR A 97 -1.60 7.52 -7.80
N GLU A 98 -2.04 7.34 -9.05
CA GLU A 98 -1.25 7.69 -10.24
C GLU A 98 -1.13 9.20 -10.42
N GLU A 99 -2.21 9.95 -10.21
CA GLU A 99 -2.25 11.42 -10.35
C GLU A 99 -1.32 12.09 -9.33
N ILE A 100 -1.33 11.66 -8.06
CA ILE A 100 -0.36 12.13 -7.06
C ILE A 100 1.09 11.78 -7.46
N LYS A 101 1.32 10.59 -8.04
CA LYS A 101 2.65 10.19 -8.50
C LYS A 101 3.11 11.02 -9.71
N GLU A 102 2.19 11.39 -10.60
CA GLU A 102 2.47 12.26 -11.74
C GLU A 102 2.78 13.68 -11.29
N GLU A 103 1.99 14.25 -10.38
CA GLU A 103 2.28 15.58 -9.79
C GLU A 103 3.64 15.61 -9.08
N LEU A 104 3.99 14.56 -8.33
CA LEU A 104 5.31 14.42 -7.69
C LEU A 104 6.44 14.31 -8.71
N LYS A 105 6.23 13.62 -9.83
CA LYS A 105 7.22 13.52 -10.92
C LYS A 105 7.40 14.87 -11.61
N GLU A 106 6.31 15.59 -11.90
CA GLU A 106 6.36 16.91 -12.51
C GLU A 106 7.09 17.93 -11.62
N ALA A 107 6.82 17.92 -10.31
CA ALA A 107 7.49 18.79 -9.36
C ALA A 107 9.00 18.53 -9.32
N ARG A 108 9.41 17.25 -9.33
CA ARG A 108 10.84 16.87 -9.39
C ARG A 108 11.48 17.29 -10.71
N LEU A 109 10.76 17.16 -11.83
CA LEU A 109 11.27 17.57 -13.14
C LEU A 109 11.51 19.08 -13.19
N LYS A 110 10.54 19.88 -12.72
CA LYS A 110 10.63 21.34 -12.64
C LYS A 110 11.82 21.77 -11.76
N PHE A 111 11.97 21.19 -10.58
CA PHE A 111 13.10 21.50 -9.69
C PHE A 111 14.46 21.16 -10.33
N THR A 112 14.56 20.00 -10.99
CA THR A 112 15.79 19.57 -11.66
C THR A 112 16.15 20.49 -12.84
N HIS A 113 15.14 20.95 -13.59
CA HIS A 113 15.33 21.90 -14.69
C HIS A 113 15.94 23.22 -14.20
N TYR A 114 15.35 23.83 -13.16
CA TYR A 114 15.87 25.08 -12.60
C TYR A 114 17.31 24.93 -12.12
N ARG A 115 17.64 23.82 -11.44
CA ARG A 115 19.01 23.57 -10.97
C ARG A 115 20.02 23.51 -12.12
N ILE A 116 19.67 22.86 -13.23
CA ILE A 116 20.52 22.76 -14.41
C ILE A 116 20.70 24.13 -15.07
N VAL A 117 19.63 24.91 -15.20
CA VAL A 117 19.69 26.27 -15.78
C VAL A 117 20.59 27.18 -14.94
N THR A 118 20.42 27.18 -13.61
CA THR A 118 21.28 27.98 -12.71
C THR A 118 22.73 27.54 -12.75
N TYR A 119 22.99 26.23 -12.87
CA TYR A 119 24.34 25.69 -13.06
C TYR A 119 24.99 26.26 -14.33
N TRP A 120 24.29 26.24 -15.47
CA TRP A 120 24.83 26.77 -16.73
C TRP A 120 25.09 28.28 -16.69
N TRP A 121 24.21 29.04 -16.04
CA TRP A 121 24.46 30.47 -15.81
C TRP A 121 25.70 30.71 -14.96
N SER A 122 25.86 29.99 -13.86
CA SER A 122 27.01 30.11 -12.96
C SER A 122 28.31 29.70 -13.66
N PHE A 123 28.27 28.61 -14.44
CA PHE A 123 29.40 28.14 -15.22
C PHE A 123 29.82 29.17 -16.27
N GLY A 124 28.86 29.74 -17.02
CA GLY A 124 29.14 30.78 -18.01
C GLY A 124 29.77 32.03 -17.40
N LEU A 125 29.23 32.53 -16.28
CA LEU A 125 29.79 33.67 -15.55
C LEU A 125 31.21 33.38 -15.03
N SER A 126 31.45 32.16 -14.54
CA SER A 126 32.79 31.74 -14.13
C SER A 126 33.77 31.72 -15.30
N LEU A 127 33.34 31.23 -16.47
CA LEU A 127 34.19 31.17 -17.66
C LEU A 127 34.56 32.58 -18.16
N ILE A 128 33.59 33.50 -18.18
CA ILE A 128 33.82 34.90 -18.56
C ILE A 128 34.79 35.57 -17.59
N SER A 129 34.59 35.37 -16.28
CA SER A 129 35.46 35.93 -15.24
C SER A 129 36.89 35.39 -15.35
N PHE A 130 37.03 34.11 -15.66
CA PHE A 130 38.33 33.47 -15.90
C PHE A 130 39.03 34.05 -17.14
N LEU A 131 38.32 34.22 -18.26
CA LEU A 131 38.87 34.82 -19.47
C LEU A 131 39.28 36.29 -19.27
N LEU A 132 38.49 37.06 -18.54
CA LEU A 132 38.84 38.43 -18.16
C LEU A 132 40.10 38.47 -17.28
N SER A 133 40.23 37.52 -16.35
CA SER A 133 41.44 37.39 -15.52
C SER A 133 42.68 37.09 -16.37
N LEU A 134 42.57 36.19 -17.35
CA LEU A 134 43.66 35.89 -18.29
C LEU A 134 44.02 37.09 -19.17
N LEU A 135 43.03 37.82 -19.68
CA LEU A 135 43.26 39.04 -20.47
C LEU A 135 43.97 40.11 -19.63
N ASN A 136 43.56 40.29 -18.38
CA ASN A 136 44.19 41.24 -17.48
C ASN A 136 45.64 40.84 -17.17
N LEU A 137 45.88 39.55 -16.89
CA LEU A 137 47.23 39.01 -16.69
C LEU A 137 48.10 39.20 -17.94
N TYR A 138 47.55 38.94 -19.12
CA TYR A 138 48.23 39.14 -20.40
C TYR A 138 48.60 40.60 -20.63
N LEU A 139 47.69 41.55 -20.36
CA LEU A 139 47.97 42.98 -20.45
C LEU A 139 49.12 43.40 -19.52
N ILE A 140 49.08 42.93 -18.26
CA ILE A 140 50.14 43.19 -17.27
C ILE A 140 51.49 42.63 -17.75
N LEU A 141 51.52 41.40 -18.29
CA LEU A 141 52.74 40.78 -18.80
C LEU A 141 53.26 41.39 -20.10
N SER A 142 52.36 41.91 -20.95
CA SER A 142 52.67 42.52 -22.25
C SER A 142 53.25 43.94 -22.13
N GLY A 143 53.28 44.51 -20.91
CA GLY A 143 54.12 45.67 -20.60
C GLY A 143 53.81 46.93 -21.43
N LYS A 144 52.53 47.20 -21.66
CA LYS A 144 52.04 48.57 -21.94
C LYS A 144 51.29 49.09 -20.72
#